data_AF-U1X9Q8-F1
#
_entry.id   AF-U1X9Q8-F1
#
_cell.length_a   1.000
_cell.length_b   1.000
_cell.length_c   1.000
_cell.angle_alpha   90.00
_cell.angle_beta   90.00
_cell.angle_gamma   90.00
#
_symmetry.space_group_name_H-M   'P 1'
#
loop_
_entity.id
_entity.type
_entity.pdbx_description
1 polymer ?
#
loop_
_entity_poly.entity_id
_entity_poly.type
_entity_poly.pdbx_seq_one_letter_code
_entity_poly.pdbx_strand_id
1 'polypeptide(L)'
;MGKRRCSMPKKPKRPCSYPGCPELTDSRFCEEHSKKEATRYEKYDRDPATRKRYGRAWKRIRDRYIAAHPLCEECKRQGKLTPATEVHHILPLARGGTHDRSNLMALCTPCHSAITARDGDRWGIR
;
A
#
# COMPACT_ATOMS: atom_id res chain seq x y z
N MET A 1 35.13 -26.74 5.09
CA MET A 1 33.70 -26.99 5.38
C MET A 1 32.82 -26.22 4.38
N GLY A 2 32.34 -26.88 3.32
CA GLY A 2 31.46 -26.25 2.33
C GLY A 2 30.01 -26.19 2.82
N LYS A 3 29.44 -24.99 2.91
CA LYS A 3 28.02 -24.82 3.29
C LYS A 3 27.14 -25.35 2.15
N ARG A 4 26.47 -26.49 2.39
CA ARG A 4 25.39 -26.99 1.51
C ARG A 4 24.29 -25.92 1.46
N ARG A 5 24.08 -25.29 0.31
CA ARG A 5 22.91 -24.44 0.09
C ARG A 5 21.70 -25.35 -0.02
N CYS A 6 20.78 -25.33 0.96
CA CYS A 6 19.47 -25.92 0.79
C CYS A 6 18.73 -25.15 -0.32
N SER A 7 18.63 -25.75 -1.51
CA SER A 7 17.81 -25.23 -2.59
C SER A 7 16.34 -25.44 -2.21
N MET A 8 15.67 -24.36 -1.79
CA MET A 8 14.23 -24.40 -1.53
C MET A 8 13.47 -24.80 -2.80
N PRO A 9 12.53 -25.76 -2.74
CA PRO A 9 11.72 -26.14 -3.90
C PRO A 9 10.91 -24.94 -4.37
N LYS A 10 11.02 -24.62 -5.67
CA LYS A 10 10.23 -23.55 -6.29
C LYS A 10 8.95 -24.12 -6.88
N LYS A 11 7.87 -23.35 -6.76
CA LYS A 11 6.61 -23.67 -7.42
C LYS A 11 6.84 -23.77 -8.94
N PRO A 12 6.26 -24.76 -9.64
CA PRO A 12 6.31 -24.82 -11.09
C PRO A 12 5.73 -23.54 -11.72
N LYS A 13 6.30 -23.15 -12.87
CA LYS A 13 5.73 -22.06 -13.66
C LYS A 13 4.34 -22.44 -14.13
N ARG A 14 3.45 -21.45 -14.22
CA ARG A 14 2.08 -21.62 -14.71
C ARG A 14 1.88 -20.88 -16.03
N PRO A 15 0.92 -21.29 -16.87
CA PRO A 15 0.56 -20.53 -18.05
C PRO A 15 0.13 -19.10 -17.72
N CYS A 16 0.49 -18.16 -18.58
CA CYS A 16 -0.03 -16.81 -18.55
C CYS A 16 -1.56 -16.82 -18.66
N SER A 17 -2.26 -16.04 -17.82
CA SER A 17 -3.72 -15.97 -17.84
C SER A 17 -4.29 -15.13 -18.98
N TYR A 18 -3.46 -14.56 -19.86
CA TYR A 18 -3.92 -13.78 -21.01
C TYR A 18 -4.38 -14.73 -22.13
N PRO A 19 -5.56 -14.51 -22.74
CA PRO A 19 -6.09 -15.40 -23.78
C PRO A 19 -5.09 -15.62 -24.93
N GLY A 20 -4.79 -16.89 -25.22
CA GLY A 20 -3.90 -17.27 -26.33
C GLY A 20 -2.40 -17.04 -26.10
N CYS A 21 -1.97 -16.66 -24.88
CA CYS A 21 -0.55 -16.47 -24.58
C CYS A 21 0.12 -17.82 -24.24
N PRO A 22 1.18 -18.25 -24.96
CA PRO A 22 1.86 -19.52 -24.70
C PRO A 22 2.88 -19.46 -23.54
N GLU A 23 3.15 -18.26 -23.01
CA GLU A 23 4.25 -18.04 -22.05
C GLU A 23 3.99 -18.61 -20.66
N LEU A 24 5.04 -19.17 -20.06
CA LEU A 24 5.05 -19.65 -18.68
C LEU A 24 5.62 -18.60 -17.72
N THR A 25 4.89 -18.32 -16.65
CA THR A 25 5.20 -17.25 -15.68
C THR A 25 5.08 -17.75 -14.23
N ASP A 26 5.78 -17.09 -13.31
CA ASP A 26 5.63 -17.30 -11.87
C ASP A 26 4.43 -16.50 -11.31
N SER A 27 3.93 -15.50 -12.06
CA SER A 27 2.85 -14.60 -11.66
C SER A 27 1.56 -14.86 -12.48
N ARG A 28 0.53 -14.00 -12.38
CA ARG A 28 -0.74 -14.18 -13.11
C ARG A 28 -0.54 -14.02 -14.62
N PHE A 29 0.35 -13.13 -15.01
CA PHE A 29 0.62 -12.78 -16.40
C PHE A 29 2.13 -12.87 -16.68
N CYS A 30 2.52 -13.04 -17.94
CA CYS A 30 3.92 -12.79 -18.34
C CYS A 30 4.25 -11.30 -18.22
N GLU A 31 5.53 -10.93 -18.33
CA GLU A 31 5.96 -9.53 -18.16
C GLU A 31 5.22 -8.57 -19.10
N GLU A 32 5.05 -8.97 -20.36
CA GLU A 32 4.33 -8.18 -21.37
C GLU A 32 2.87 -7.95 -20.98
N HIS A 33 2.14 -9.02 -20.64
CA HIS A 33 0.73 -8.91 -20.29
C HIS A 33 0.52 -8.22 -18.93
N SER A 34 1.48 -8.33 -18.00
CA SER A 34 1.47 -7.53 -16.77
C SER A 34 1.53 -6.03 -17.07
N LYS A 35 2.39 -5.60 -18.01
CA LYS A 35 2.48 -4.19 -18.45
C LYS A 35 1.21 -3.73 -19.17
N LYS A 36 0.64 -4.57 -20.06
CA LYS A 36 -0.62 -4.27 -20.76
C LYS A 36 -1.78 -4.08 -19.77
N GLU A 37 -1.93 -5.00 -18.82
CA GLU A 37 -2.97 -4.93 -17.79
C GLU A 37 -2.78 -3.73 -16.87
N ALA A 38 -1.54 -3.43 -16.46
CA ALA A 38 -1.25 -2.23 -15.68
C ALA A 38 -1.63 -0.95 -16.44
N THR A 39 -1.35 -0.89 -17.75
CA THR A 39 -1.72 0.25 -18.59
C THR A 39 -3.23 0.39 -18.74
N ARG A 40 -3.94 -0.73 -18.95
CA ARG A 40 -5.42 -0.77 -18.98
C ARG A 40 -6.01 -0.26 -17.67
N TYR A 41 -5.52 -0.76 -16.54
CA TYR A 41 -5.95 -0.33 -15.21
C TYR A 41 -5.76 1.17 -14.99
N GLU A 42 -4.58 1.70 -15.29
CA GLU A 42 -4.30 3.14 -15.15
C GLU A 42 -5.20 4.01 -16.05
N LYS A 43 -5.58 3.52 -17.24
CA LYS A 43 -6.37 4.28 -18.22
C LYS A 43 -7.88 4.24 -17.94
N TYR A 44 -8.41 3.07 -17.55
CA TYR A 44 -9.85 2.84 -17.53
C TYR A 44 -10.43 2.60 -16.13
N ASP A 45 -9.66 1.99 -15.23
CA ASP A 45 -10.18 1.56 -13.92
C ASP A 45 -9.75 2.50 -12.78
N ARG A 46 -8.57 3.14 -12.89
CA ARG A 46 -8.03 4.01 -11.83
C ARG A 46 -8.60 5.43 -11.93
N ASP A 47 -9.18 5.92 -10.83
CA ASP A 47 -9.60 7.32 -10.73
C ASP A 47 -8.40 8.27 -10.91
N PRO A 48 -8.39 9.13 -11.96
CA PRO A 48 -7.31 10.08 -12.21
C PRO A 48 -7.04 11.03 -11.03
N ALA A 49 -8.06 11.37 -10.24
CA ALA A 49 -7.91 12.23 -9.07
C ALA A 49 -7.05 11.57 -7.98
N THR A 50 -6.93 10.23 -7.97
CA THR A 50 -6.07 9.51 -7.03
C THR A 50 -4.59 9.85 -7.21
N ARG A 51 -4.11 10.01 -8.45
CA ARG A 51 -2.71 10.45 -8.70
C ARG A 51 -2.46 11.86 -8.22
N LYS A 52 -3.46 12.74 -8.33
CA LYS A 52 -3.38 14.11 -7.83
C LYS A 52 -3.34 14.15 -6.30
N ARG A 53 -4.20 13.36 -5.64
CA ARG A 53 -4.29 13.26 -4.17
C ARG A 53 -3.06 12.59 -3.54
N TYR A 54 -2.54 11.51 -4.11
CA TYR A 54 -1.45 10.72 -3.51
C TYR A 54 -0.14 10.77 -4.31
N GLY A 55 0.13 11.91 -4.97
CA GLY A 55 1.29 12.09 -5.85
C GLY A 55 2.64 12.26 -5.14
N ARG A 56 3.64 12.79 -5.87
CA ARG A 56 5.02 12.97 -5.37
C ARG A 56 5.10 13.87 -4.13
N ALA A 57 4.24 14.89 -4.04
CA ALA A 57 4.16 15.79 -2.90
C ALA A 57 3.82 15.02 -1.62
N TRP A 58 2.79 14.17 -1.68
CA TRP A 58 2.41 13.30 -0.56
C TRP A 58 3.55 12.40 -0.12
N LYS A 59 4.25 11.74 -1.06
CA LYS A 59 5.39 10.88 -0.73
C LYS A 59 6.44 11.63 0.12
N ARG A 60 6.80 12.86 -0.27
CA ARG A 60 7.77 13.68 0.49
C ARG A 60 7.26 14.05 1.89
N ILE A 61 5.98 14.41 2.01
CA ILE A 61 5.36 14.74 3.29
C ILE A 61 5.34 13.51 4.20
N ARG A 62 4.86 12.37 3.69
CA ARG A 62 4.83 11.08 4.39
C ARG A 62 6.22 10.69 4.91
N ASP A 63 7.23 10.71 4.03
CA ASP A 63 8.59 10.28 4.38
C ASP A 63 9.20 11.18 5.48
N ARG A 64 8.94 12.49 5.45
CA ARG A 64 9.34 13.42 6.52
C ARG A 64 8.55 13.19 7.81
N TYR A 65 7.24 12.98 7.70
CA TYR A 65 6.37 12.85 8.86
C TYR A 65 6.70 11.58 9.64
N ILE A 66 6.84 10.43 8.97
CA ILE A 66 7.15 9.16 9.63
C ILE A 66 8.56 9.16 10.27
N ALA A 67 9.53 9.85 9.66
CA ALA A 67 10.85 10.02 10.23
C ALA A 67 10.85 10.87 11.52
N ALA A 68 10.00 11.91 11.57
CA ALA A 68 9.82 12.74 12.75
C ALA A 68 8.98 12.08 13.85
N HIS A 69 8.12 11.12 13.50
CA HIS A 69 7.23 10.41 14.42
C HIS A 69 7.48 8.90 14.30
N PRO A 70 8.60 8.39 14.85
CA PRO A 70 9.01 7.00 14.67
C PRO A 70 8.15 5.99 15.45
N LEU A 71 7.27 6.45 16.35
CA LEU A 71 6.41 5.63 17.19
C LEU A 71 4.94 5.83 16.83
N CYS A 72 4.17 4.75 16.92
CA CYS A 72 2.72 4.76 16.75
C CYS A 72 2.08 5.63 17.84
N GLU A 73 1.37 6.68 17.41
CA GLU A 73 0.77 7.67 18.30
C GLU A 73 -0.35 7.05 19.16
N GLU A 74 -1.14 6.12 18.59
CA GLU A 74 -2.19 5.43 19.33
C GLU A 74 -1.62 4.42 20.35
N CYS A 75 -0.56 3.70 20.00
CA CYS A 75 0.13 2.84 20.96
C CYS A 75 0.74 3.66 22.10
N LYS A 76 1.35 4.81 21.77
CA LYS A 76 1.93 5.72 22.77
C LYS A 76 0.88 6.23 23.74
N ARG A 77 -0.33 6.56 23.26
CA ARG A 77 -1.48 6.95 24.10
C ARG A 77 -1.91 5.84 25.07
N GLN A 78 -1.70 4.58 24.70
CA GLN A 78 -1.96 3.41 25.54
C GLN A 78 -0.74 2.99 26.39
N GLY A 79 0.32 3.81 26.45
CA GLY A 79 1.54 3.51 27.21
C GLY A 79 2.47 2.47 26.55
N LYS A 80 2.28 2.17 25.26
CA LYS A 80 3.08 1.19 24.50
C LYS A 80 4.04 1.89 23.54
N LEU A 81 5.25 1.36 23.42
CA LEU A 81 6.24 1.81 22.44
C LEU A 81 6.25 0.84 21.26
N THR A 82 5.61 1.24 20.15
CA THR A 82 5.55 0.44 18.93
C THR A 82 6.00 1.30 17.76
N PRO A 83 6.88 0.82 16.86
CA PRO A 83 7.28 1.58 15.68
C PRO A 83 6.09 1.94 14.79
N ALA A 84 6.07 3.17 14.28
CA ALA A 84 5.14 3.55 13.23
C ALA A 84 5.65 3.10 11.86
N THR A 85 4.75 2.60 11.02
CA THR A 85 5.03 2.12 9.66
C THR A 85 4.20 2.84 8.60
N GLU A 86 3.10 3.47 9.01
CA GLU A 86 2.12 4.10 8.15
C GLU A 86 1.80 5.51 8.66
N VAL A 87 1.42 6.39 7.73
CA VAL A 87 0.91 7.73 8.05
C VAL A 87 -0.54 7.78 7.59
N HIS A 88 -1.42 8.02 8.54
CA HIS A 88 -2.86 8.08 8.36
C HIS A 88 -3.34 9.52 8.23
N HIS A 89 -4.35 9.75 7.41
CA HIS A 89 -5.07 11.02 7.34
C HIS A 89 -6.24 10.99 8.32
N ILE A 90 -6.26 11.86 9.33
CA ILE A 90 -7.31 11.90 10.36
C ILE A 90 -8.68 12.19 9.72
N LEU A 91 -8.75 13.20 8.87
CA LEU A 91 -9.85 13.41 7.93
C LEU A 91 -9.38 12.89 6.55
N PRO A 92 -10.10 11.93 5.95
CA PRO A 92 -9.74 11.40 4.63
C PRO A 92 -9.72 12.49 3.55
N LEU A 93 -8.78 12.41 2.61
CA LEU A 93 -8.68 13.36 1.49
C LEU A 93 -9.96 13.40 0.64
N ALA A 94 -10.68 12.28 0.54
CA ALA A 94 -11.96 12.22 -0.17
C ALA A 94 -13.07 13.04 0.51
N ARG A 95 -12.94 13.30 1.81
CA ARG A 95 -13.89 14.09 2.62
C ARG A 95 -13.36 15.49 2.96
N GLY A 96 -12.42 16.01 2.16
CA GLY A 96 -11.86 17.36 2.34
C GLY A 96 -10.64 17.46 3.25
N GLY A 97 -10.06 16.32 3.68
CA GLY A 97 -8.80 16.33 4.40
C GLY A 97 -7.63 16.87 3.57
N THR A 98 -6.60 17.34 4.26
CA THR A 98 -5.36 17.87 3.65
C THR A 98 -4.15 17.02 4.02
N HIS A 99 -2.98 17.34 3.45
CA HIS A 99 -1.70 16.75 3.88
C HIS A 99 -1.02 17.54 4.99
N ASP A 100 -1.75 18.46 5.64
CA ASP A 100 -1.19 19.26 6.72
C ASP A 100 -0.86 18.37 7.91
N ARG A 101 0.20 18.71 8.64
CA ARG A 101 0.68 17.90 9.77
C ARG A 101 -0.40 17.69 10.83
N SER A 102 -1.31 18.64 11.01
CA SER A 102 -2.45 18.55 11.93
C SER A 102 -3.48 17.50 11.52
N ASN A 103 -3.49 17.11 10.24
CA ASN A 103 -4.37 16.08 9.70
C ASN A 103 -3.66 14.72 9.52
N LEU A 104 -2.44 14.57 10.03
CA LEU A 104 -1.66 13.33 9.91
C LEU A 104 -1.47 12.66 11.26
N MET A 105 -1.36 11.33 11.24
CA MET A 105 -1.06 10.52 12.42
C MET A 105 -0.14 9.36 12.05
N ALA A 106 0.94 9.16 12.79
CA ALA A 106 1.86 8.04 12.59
C ALA A 106 1.37 6.81 13.34
N LEU A 107 1.20 5.69 12.63
CA LEU A 107 0.59 4.47 13.17
C LEU A 107 1.37 3.22 12.79
N CYS A 108 1.26 2.21 13.65
CA CYS A 108 1.59 0.84 13.28
C CYS A 108 0.43 0.22 12.48
N THR A 109 0.74 -0.82 11.71
CA THR A 109 -0.27 -1.45 10.82
C THR A 109 -1.53 -1.97 11.50
N PRO A 110 -1.47 -2.57 12.71
CA PRO A 110 -2.68 -2.94 13.44
C PRO A 110 -3.57 -1.74 13.79
N CYS A 111 -2.99 -0.65 14.31
CA CYS A 111 -3.75 0.55 14.65
C CYS A 111 -4.32 1.23 13.40
N HIS A 112 -3.53 1.32 12.34
CA HIS A 112 -3.97 1.89 11.06
C HIS A 112 -5.17 1.12 10.48
N SER A 113 -5.11 -0.21 10.49
CA SER A 113 -6.20 -1.08 10.03
C SER A 113 -7.46 -0.93 10.89
N ALA A 114 -7.29 -0.82 12.21
CA ALA A 114 -8.41 -0.66 13.14
C ALA A 114 -9.15 0.68 12.95
N ILE A 115 -8.41 1.78 12.74
CA ILE A 115 -9.01 3.10 12.48
C ILE A 115 -9.72 3.11 11.13
N THR A 116 -9.05 2.64 10.07
CA THR A 116 -9.64 2.57 8.72
C THR A 116 -10.93 1.74 8.68
N ALA A 117 -11.01 0.68 9.50
CA ALA A 117 -12.22 -0.12 9.63
C ALA A 117 -13.35 0.62 10.37
N ARG A 118 -13.03 1.45 11.37
CA ARG A 118 -14.01 2.25 12.12
C ARG A 118 -14.55 3.43 11.31
N ASP A 119 -13.71 4.09 10.51
CA ASP A 119 -14.08 5.28 9.73
C ASP A 119 -15.00 4.96 8.54
N GLY A 120 -15.21 3.67 8.25
CA GLY A 120 -16.05 3.20 7.16
C GLY A 120 -15.43 3.36 5.77
N ASP A 121 -14.21 3.90 5.67
CA ASP A 121 -13.50 4.07 4.38
C ASP A 121 -13.17 2.74 3.70
N ARG A 122 -13.13 1.64 4.46
CA ARG A 122 -12.87 0.31 3.92
C ARG A 122 -14.07 -0.29 3.17
N TRP A 123 -15.28 0.09 3.56
CA TRP A 123 -16.54 -0.44 3.03
C TRP A 123 -17.46 0.75 2.85
N GLY A 124 -17.34 1.47 1.74
CA GLY A 124 -18.21 2.62 1.45
C GLY A 124 -19.66 2.26 1.74
N ILE A 125 -20.21 2.82 2.82
CA ILE A 125 -21.62 2.64 3.15
C ILE A 125 -22.37 3.33 2.01
N ARG A 126 -23.14 2.53 1.28
CA ARG A 126 -23.99 2.95 0.16
C ARG A 126 -25.09 3.86 0.67
#